data_AF-A0A950ZJP9-F1
#
_entry.id   AF-A0A950ZJP9-F1
#
_cell.length_a   1.000
_cell.length_b   1.000
_cell.length_c   1.000
_cell.angle_alpha   90.00
_cell.angle_beta   90.00
_cell.angle_gamma   90.00
#
_symmetry.space_group_name_H-M   'P 1'
#
loop_
_entity.id
_entity.type
_entity.pdbx_description
1 polymer ?
#
loop_
_entity_poly.entity_id
_entity_poly.type
_entity_poly.pdbx_seq_one_letter_code
_entity_poly.pdbx_strand_id
1 'polypeptide(L)'
;RSAGDEDVVRSRTGLLLDPYFSATKLEWLLRERPELRVPAARGELCAGTVDTWLIARMTEGRALVTDASNASRTLLFDLQKGMFDPELCAMFGVPPVMLPEVSGSAARIAETSPAALAGLRIPVSGVAGDQQAALFGQACVRPGMSKNTYGTGSFLLVNVGEAMPPPAHGILTTVAWRVGGRDSLALEGSIFVTGAALRWLRDGLGLLDDVSQAGAVFESVPDAAGCHFIPALSGLGAPWWDPAARGAFLGLSAGTTRAHLVRAAVEAMAYRTRDVVEAMEAASGTVFSELRVDGGASVMDGLCQFQADLLGIPVARAATAETTAVGAAMLAAVGESLTDGPDAVAAAWRPGARFEPGHPGTRPSENYAAWLDALSRVRSAPPDAR
;
A
#
# COMPACT_ATOMS: atom_id res chain seq x y z
N ARG A 1 -1.10 11.21 20.47
CA ARG A 1 -2.53 11.59 20.34
C ARG A 1 -2.99 12.47 21.49
N SER A 2 -3.10 11.99 22.73
CA SER A 2 -3.57 12.81 23.88
C SER A 2 -2.72 14.05 24.18
N ALA A 3 -1.43 14.04 23.83
CA ALA A 3 -0.54 15.19 23.97
C ALA A 3 -0.65 16.22 22.83
N GLY A 4 -1.48 15.97 21.80
CA GLY A 4 -1.68 16.90 20.67
C GLY A 4 -0.68 16.77 19.52
N ASP A 5 0.27 15.83 19.58
CA ASP A 5 1.36 15.73 18.59
C ASP A 5 0.99 15.17 17.21
N GLU A 6 -0.25 14.75 16.99
CA GLU A 6 -0.64 14.00 15.78
C GLU A 6 -0.45 14.84 14.51
N ASP A 7 -0.81 16.11 14.53
CA ASP A 7 -0.66 17.01 13.37
C ASP A 7 0.82 17.29 13.04
N VAL A 8 1.67 17.42 14.07
CA VAL A 8 3.12 17.61 13.89
C VAL A 8 3.74 16.37 13.28
N VAL A 9 3.43 15.19 13.83
CA VAL A 9 3.94 13.91 13.30
C VAL A 9 3.48 13.72 11.87
N ARG A 10 2.21 14.01 11.59
CA ARG A 10 1.63 13.84 10.26
C ARG A 10 2.19 14.80 9.23
N SER A 11 2.39 16.07 9.58
CA SER A 11 2.96 17.06 8.66
C SER A 11 4.40 16.74 8.28
N ARG A 12 5.17 16.08 9.15
CA ARG A 12 6.56 15.67 8.88
C ARG A 12 6.68 14.31 8.20
N THR A 13 5.92 13.32 8.67
CA THR A 13 6.10 11.93 8.24
C THR A 13 5.11 11.50 7.16
N GLY A 14 4.01 12.22 6.99
CA GLY A 14 2.88 11.81 6.16
C GLY A 14 2.03 10.67 6.76
N LEU A 15 2.35 10.22 7.97
CA LEU A 15 1.75 9.05 8.62
C LEU A 15 0.81 9.43 9.78
N LEU A 16 -0.01 8.46 10.19
CA LEU A 16 -0.86 8.55 11.38
C LEU A 16 -0.12 8.00 12.61
N LEU A 17 -0.50 8.47 13.81
CA LEU A 17 -0.01 7.86 15.05
C LEU A 17 -0.70 6.51 15.28
N ASP A 18 -0.14 5.44 14.73
CA ASP A 18 -0.72 4.10 14.79
C ASP A 18 0.34 3.04 15.18
N PRO A 19 -0.01 1.98 15.95
CA PRO A 19 0.90 0.89 16.25
C PRO A 19 1.39 0.13 15.02
N TYR A 20 0.88 0.41 13.82
CA TYR A 20 1.37 -0.14 12.55
C TYR A 20 2.85 0.18 12.28
N PHE A 21 3.33 1.38 12.63
CA PHE A 21 4.67 1.87 12.23
C PHE A 21 5.79 1.50 13.23
N SER A 22 7.06 1.72 12.84
CA SER A 22 8.22 1.20 13.58
C SER A 22 8.53 1.91 14.90
N ALA A 23 8.34 3.23 14.99
CA ALA A 23 8.73 4.02 16.16
C ALA A 23 8.09 3.52 17.46
N THR A 24 6.79 3.20 17.43
CA THR A 24 6.06 2.71 18.61
C THR A 24 6.51 1.31 19.04
N LYS A 25 7.01 0.49 18.11
CA LYS A 25 7.60 -0.83 18.43
C LYS A 25 8.95 -0.69 19.11
N LEU A 26 9.78 0.25 18.63
CA LEU A 26 11.08 0.55 19.23
C LEU A 26 10.91 1.19 20.62
N GLU A 27 10.00 2.15 20.75
CA GLU A 27 9.62 2.75 22.03
C GLU A 27 9.20 1.66 23.02
N TRP A 28 8.26 0.80 22.60
CA TRP A 28 7.76 -0.29 23.44
C TRP A 28 8.91 -1.21 23.89
N LEU A 29 9.80 -1.60 22.98
CA LEU A 29 10.94 -2.48 23.31
C LEU A 29 11.87 -1.83 24.33
N LEU A 30 12.24 -0.56 24.15
CA LEU A 30 13.13 0.18 25.06
C LEU A 30 12.47 0.54 26.40
N ARG A 31 11.14 0.55 26.45
CA ARG A 31 10.36 0.74 27.68
C ARG A 31 10.23 -0.58 28.46
N GLU A 32 9.90 -1.67 27.78
CA GLU A 32 9.74 -3.00 28.40
C GLU A 32 11.07 -3.67 28.75
N ARG A 33 12.17 -3.25 28.13
CA ARG A 33 13.54 -3.74 28.38
C ARG A 33 14.47 -2.59 28.78
N PRO A 34 14.34 -2.02 29.98
CA PRO A 34 15.13 -0.86 30.42
C PRO A 34 16.65 -1.08 30.36
N GLU A 35 17.12 -2.32 30.49
CA GLU A 35 18.53 -2.69 30.38
C GLU A 35 19.12 -2.40 29.00
N LEU A 36 18.28 -2.29 27.95
CA LEU A 36 18.71 -1.96 26.60
C LEU A 36 18.95 -0.46 26.41
N ARG A 37 18.44 0.41 27.29
CA ARG A 37 18.49 1.87 27.09
C ARG A 37 19.90 2.45 27.12
N VAL A 38 20.76 1.97 28.03
CA VAL A 38 22.15 2.45 28.13
C VAL A 38 22.97 1.98 26.92
N PRO A 39 22.97 0.68 26.53
CA PRO A 39 23.61 0.23 25.30
C PRO A 39 23.08 0.95 24.05
N ALA A 40 21.77 1.14 23.94
CA ALA A 40 21.12 1.90 22.87
C ALA A 40 21.67 3.32 22.74
N ALA A 41 21.72 4.06 23.85
CA ALA A 41 22.23 5.43 23.87
C ALA A 41 23.74 5.52 23.56
N ARG A 42 24.49 4.43 23.76
CA ARG A 42 25.93 4.33 23.44
C ARG A 42 26.21 3.86 22.01
N GLY A 43 25.18 3.53 21.23
CA GLY A 43 25.36 2.97 19.88
C GLY A 43 25.83 1.51 19.88
N GLU A 44 25.66 0.79 21.00
CA GLU A 44 25.97 -0.65 21.10
C GLU A 44 24.83 -1.52 20.52
N LEU A 45 23.68 -0.90 20.21
CA LEU A 45 22.53 -1.52 19.56
C LEU A 45 22.20 -0.78 18.27
N CYS A 46 21.75 -1.52 17.26
CA CYS A 46 21.25 -0.97 16.01
C CYS A 46 19.75 -1.26 15.89
N ALA A 47 19.00 -0.35 15.28
CA ALA A 47 17.62 -0.55 14.87
C ALA A 47 17.54 -0.46 13.34
N GLY A 48 16.57 -1.14 12.76
CA GLY A 48 16.36 -1.11 11.31
C GLY A 48 15.13 -1.92 10.93
N THR A 49 14.57 -1.60 9.77
CA THR A 49 13.57 -2.43 9.10
C THR A 49 14.23 -3.67 8.49
N VAL A 50 13.43 -4.54 7.86
CA VAL A 50 13.90 -5.83 7.36
C VAL A 50 15.00 -5.68 6.30
N ASP A 51 14.92 -4.66 5.45
CA ASP A 51 15.95 -4.31 4.46
C ASP A 51 17.30 -4.00 5.14
N THR A 52 17.30 -3.16 6.18
CA THR A 52 18.51 -2.84 6.96
C THR A 52 19.13 -4.10 7.56
N TRP A 53 18.30 -4.98 8.12
CA TRP A 53 18.76 -6.26 8.66
C TRP A 53 19.40 -7.12 7.57
N LEU A 54 18.74 -7.29 6.42
CA LEU A 54 19.27 -8.10 5.32
C LEU A 54 20.60 -7.55 4.79
N ILE A 55 20.70 -6.23 4.61
CA ILE A 55 21.93 -5.56 4.17
C ILE A 55 23.05 -5.80 5.20
N ALA A 56 22.78 -5.61 6.48
CA ALA A 56 23.75 -5.88 7.54
C ALA A 56 24.20 -7.35 7.54
N ARG A 57 23.28 -8.30 7.34
CA ARG A 57 23.64 -9.74 7.25
C ARG A 57 24.47 -10.07 6.03
N MET A 58 24.12 -9.54 4.87
CA MET A 58 24.86 -9.77 3.61
C MET A 58 26.25 -9.15 3.65
N THR A 59 26.44 -8.09 4.43
CA THR A 59 27.69 -7.33 4.50
C THR A 59 28.56 -7.68 5.71
N GLU A 60 28.13 -8.64 6.55
CA GLU A 60 28.75 -9.00 7.83
C GLU A 60 28.85 -7.82 8.81
N GLY A 61 27.79 -7.00 8.87
CA GLY A 61 27.67 -5.84 9.75
C GLY A 61 28.46 -4.62 9.26
N ARG A 62 29.12 -4.68 8.10
CA ARG A 62 29.89 -3.55 7.55
C ARG A 62 29.02 -2.39 7.07
N ALA A 63 27.75 -2.65 6.74
CA ALA A 63 26.80 -1.62 6.32
C ALA A 63 25.51 -1.71 7.13
N LEU A 64 25.14 -0.60 7.78
CA LEU A 64 23.86 -0.40 8.45
C LEU A 64 23.12 0.71 7.70
N VAL A 65 22.37 0.32 6.66
CA VAL A 65 21.76 1.24 5.70
C VAL A 65 20.31 0.84 5.43
N THR A 66 19.44 1.81 5.22
CA THR A 66 18.06 1.67 4.74
C THR A 66 17.87 2.53 3.50
N ASP A 67 16.85 2.26 2.69
CA ASP A 67 16.43 3.23 1.67
C ASP A 67 15.39 4.23 2.21
N ALA A 68 15.16 5.31 1.46
CA ALA A 68 14.22 6.37 1.81
C ALA A 68 12.75 5.87 1.91
N SER A 69 12.35 4.89 1.08
CA SER A 69 10.99 4.35 1.15
C SER A 69 10.76 3.60 2.48
N ASN A 70 11.65 2.70 2.89
CA ASN A 70 11.56 2.03 4.19
C ASN A 70 11.69 3.02 5.36
N ALA A 71 12.63 3.97 5.29
CA ALA A 71 12.81 4.99 6.32
C ALA A 71 11.53 5.80 6.54
N SER A 72 10.82 6.16 5.46
CA SER A 72 9.57 6.92 5.53
C SER A 72 8.43 6.19 6.25
N ARG A 73 8.53 4.86 6.46
CA ARG A 73 7.53 4.04 7.18
C ARG A 73 7.77 3.94 8.68
N THR A 74 8.77 4.65 9.20
CA THR A 74 9.22 4.47 10.58
C THR A 74 8.52 5.35 11.61
N LEU A 75 7.81 6.42 11.20
CA LEU A 75 7.43 7.58 12.03
C LEU A 75 8.61 8.43 12.55
N LEU A 76 9.85 8.12 12.16
CA LEU A 76 11.05 8.83 12.59
C LEU A 76 11.68 9.68 11.47
N PHE A 77 11.17 9.56 10.24
CA PHE A 77 11.72 10.18 9.04
C PHE A 77 10.87 11.36 8.59
N ASP A 78 11.49 12.52 8.41
CA ASP A 78 10.86 13.74 7.91
C ASP A 78 10.93 13.76 6.38
N LEU A 79 9.77 13.76 5.73
CA LEU A 79 9.61 13.74 4.27
C LEU A 79 10.09 15.02 3.60
N GLN A 80 10.07 16.17 4.30
CA GLN A 80 10.52 17.45 3.75
C GLN A 80 12.05 17.56 3.81
N LYS A 81 12.65 17.09 4.91
CA LYS A 81 14.11 17.10 5.10
C LYS A 81 14.80 15.90 4.42
N GLY A 82 14.06 14.83 4.18
CA GLY A 82 14.58 13.60 3.57
C GLY A 82 15.53 12.80 4.47
N MET A 83 15.40 12.92 5.80
CA MET A 83 16.26 12.26 6.79
C MET A 83 15.51 11.97 8.10
N PHE A 84 16.13 11.17 8.99
CA PHE A 84 15.61 10.96 10.34
C PHE A 84 15.57 12.28 11.12
N ASP A 85 14.44 12.55 11.78
CA ASP A 85 14.19 13.78 12.52
C ASP A 85 14.49 13.58 14.02
N PRO A 86 15.44 14.34 14.61
CA PRO A 86 15.79 14.19 16.01
C PRO A 86 14.65 14.47 16.99
N GLU A 87 13.70 15.34 16.66
CA GLU A 87 12.56 15.65 17.53
C GLU A 87 11.55 14.49 17.52
N LEU A 88 11.29 13.89 16.35
CA LEU A 88 10.50 12.65 16.27
C LEU A 88 11.18 11.51 17.05
N CYS A 89 12.50 11.36 16.89
CA CYS A 89 13.29 10.39 17.66
C CYS A 89 13.16 10.59 19.17
N ALA A 90 13.27 11.84 19.63
CA ALA A 90 13.09 12.19 21.04
C ALA A 90 11.67 11.90 21.53
N MET A 91 10.65 12.22 20.73
CA MET A 91 9.23 11.97 21.04
C MET A 91 8.96 10.49 21.32
N PHE A 92 9.56 9.59 20.54
CA PHE A 92 9.43 8.14 20.72
C PHE A 92 10.53 7.51 21.59
N GLY A 93 11.42 8.32 22.18
CA GLY A 93 12.51 7.84 23.01
C GLY A 93 13.51 6.91 22.29
N VAL A 94 13.68 7.08 20.98
CA VAL A 94 14.60 6.30 20.14
C VAL A 94 15.91 7.08 19.96
N PRO A 95 17.06 6.58 20.43
CA PRO A 95 18.34 7.24 20.20
C PRO A 95 18.72 7.27 18.71
N PRO A 96 18.98 8.45 18.11
CA PRO A 96 19.33 8.56 16.69
C PRO A 96 20.56 7.75 16.27
N VAL A 97 21.50 7.53 17.20
CA VAL A 97 22.73 6.74 16.97
C VAL A 97 22.46 5.27 16.63
N MET A 98 21.27 4.75 16.94
CA MET A 98 20.88 3.39 16.59
C MET A 98 20.40 3.25 15.15
N LEU A 99 20.01 4.37 14.51
CA LEU A 99 19.32 4.35 13.23
C LEU A 99 20.32 4.17 12.07
N PRO A 100 19.90 3.50 10.98
CA PRO A 100 20.75 3.30 9.82
C PRO A 100 20.98 4.61 9.06
N GLU A 101 21.99 4.64 8.20
CA GLU A 101 22.09 5.69 7.18
C GLU A 101 20.96 5.52 6.15
N VAL A 102 20.36 6.62 5.68
CA VAL A 102 19.35 6.57 4.62
C VAL A 102 20.00 6.82 3.26
N SER A 103 19.98 5.81 2.40
CA SER A 103 20.54 5.87 1.05
C SER A 103 19.45 6.08 -0.03
N GLY A 104 19.89 6.14 -1.29
CA GLY A 104 19.01 6.09 -2.45
C GLY A 104 18.38 4.70 -2.61
N SER A 105 17.17 4.65 -3.17
CA SER A 105 16.50 3.39 -3.50
C SER A 105 17.10 2.70 -4.73
N ALA A 106 17.69 3.49 -5.64
CA ALA A 106 18.48 3.01 -6.78
C ALA A 106 19.86 3.70 -6.79
N ALA A 107 20.83 3.07 -6.14
CA ALA A 107 22.21 3.52 -6.02
C ALA A 107 23.07 2.34 -5.55
N ARG A 108 24.37 2.33 -5.79
CA ARG A 108 25.26 1.32 -5.18
C ARG A 108 25.38 1.58 -3.68
N ILE A 109 24.65 0.81 -2.88
CA ILE A 109 24.47 1.01 -1.43
C ILE A 109 25.55 0.29 -0.63
N ALA A 110 25.79 -0.98 -0.96
CA ALA A 110 26.75 -1.83 -0.25
C ALA A 110 27.31 -2.92 -1.18
N GLU A 111 28.27 -3.68 -0.69
CA GLU A 111 28.80 -4.87 -1.37
C GLU A 111 28.68 -6.09 -0.44
N THR A 112 28.11 -7.19 -0.95
CA THR A 112 28.04 -8.44 -0.17
C THR A 112 29.44 -8.89 0.25
N SER A 113 29.52 -9.52 1.42
CA SER A 113 30.72 -10.26 1.76
C SER A 113 30.81 -11.56 0.95
N PRO A 114 32.02 -12.00 0.59
CA PRO A 114 32.21 -13.33 0.02
C PRO A 114 31.66 -14.45 0.93
N ALA A 115 31.78 -14.30 2.25
CA ALA A 115 31.30 -15.28 3.22
C ALA A 115 29.77 -15.42 3.21
N ALA A 116 29.04 -14.33 3.02
CA ALA A 116 27.59 -14.35 2.97
C ALA A 116 27.03 -14.91 1.65
N LEU A 117 27.82 -14.90 0.56
CA LEU A 117 27.33 -15.25 -0.78
C LEU A 117 28.28 -16.17 -1.56
N ALA A 118 28.67 -17.30 -0.97
CA ALA A 118 29.40 -18.38 -1.64
C ALA A 118 30.67 -17.94 -2.41
N GLY A 119 31.40 -16.97 -1.87
CA GLY A 119 32.62 -16.42 -2.45
C GLY A 119 32.40 -15.20 -3.36
N LEU A 120 31.15 -14.80 -3.60
CA LEU A 120 30.82 -13.72 -4.52
C LEU A 120 30.77 -12.35 -3.83
N ARG A 121 31.22 -11.33 -4.57
CA ARG A 121 31.03 -9.91 -4.25
C ARG A 121 30.02 -9.36 -5.24
N ILE A 122 28.81 -9.11 -4.77
CA ILE A 122 27.73 -8.57 -5.57
C ILE A 122 27.32 -7.22 -4.98
N PRO A 123 27.17 -6.17 -5.80
CA PRO A 123 26.68 -4.90 -5.31
C PRO A 123 25.19 -5.02 -4.91
N VAL A 124 24.86 -4.47 -3.76
CA VAL A 124 23.47 -4.24 -3.36
C VAL A 124 23.10 -2.85 -3.85
N SER A 125 22.28 -2.79 -4.90
CA SER A 125 22.03 -1.52 -5.62
C SER A 125 20.57 -1.11 -5.79
N GLY A 126 19.64 -1.93 -5.31
CA GLY A 126 18.21 -1.68 -5.34
C GLY A 126 17.58 -2.07 -4.01
N VAL A 127 16.98 -1.11 -3.32
CA VAL A 127 16.31 -1.32 -2.04
C VAL A 127 15.06 -0.46 -2.01
N ALA A 128 13.92 -1.04 -1.68
CA ALA A 128 12.67 -0.33 -1.46
C ALA A 128 11.74 -1.16 -0.56
N GLY A 129 10.77 -0.49 0.07
CA GLY A 129 9.60 -1.15 0.66
C GLY A 129 8.86 -1.96 -0.40
N ASP A 130 8.25 -3.07 -0.03
CA ASP A 130 7.61 -4.00 -0.96
C ASP A 130 6.54 -3.33 -1.84
N GLN A 131 5.67 -2.50 -1.25
CA GLN A 131 4.61 -1.80 -1.97
C GLN A 131 5.15 -0.75 -2.95
N GLN A 132 6.22 -0.05 -2.56
CA GLN A 132 6.94 0.92 -3.39
C GLN A 132 7.72 0.23 -4.51
N ALA A 133 8.36 -0.91 -4.22
CA ALA A 133 8.97 -1.76 -5.23
C ALA A 133 7.91 -2.24 -6.22
N ALA A 134 6.74 -2.70 -5.76
CA ALA A 134 5.64 -3.08 -6.65
C ALA A 134 5.17 -1.90 -7.53
N LEU A 135 5.09 -0.67 -6.99
CA LEU A 135 4.80 0.54 -7.76
C LEU A 135 5.84 0.78 -8.86
N PHE A 136 7.12 0.62 -8.54
CA PHE A 136 8.22 0.77 -9.50
C PHE A 136 8.24 -0.36 -10.54
N GLY A 137 8.01 -1.61 -10.12
CA GLY A 137 7.98 -2.79 -11.00
C GLY A 137 6.75 -2.82 -11.91
N GLN A 138 5.65 -2.22 -11.45
CA GLN A 138 4.51 -1.86 -12.28
C GLN A 138 4.79 -0.62 -13.14
N ALA A 139 6.01 -0.09 -13.18
CA ALA A 139 6.40 1.04 -14.01
C ALA A 139 5.56 2.32 -13.79
N CYS A 140 5.01 2.53 -12.59
CA CYS A 140 4.24 3.72 -12.23
C CYS A 140 5.16 4.91 -11.89
N VAL A 141 6.07 5.25 -12.80
CA VAL A 141 7.18 6.18 -12.55
C VAL A 141 6.84 7.65 -12.79
N ARG A 142 5.59 7.96 -13.19
CA ARG A 142 5.11 9.33 -13.43
C ARG A 142 3.92 9.68 -12.54
N PRO A 143 3.73 10.96 -12.20
CA PRO A 143 2.57 11.40 -11.44
C PRO A 143 1.25 10.92 -12.05
N GLY A 144 0.33 10.43 -11.21
CA GLY A 144 -0.97 9.91 -11.63
C GLY A 144 -0.95 8.48 -12.17
N MET A 145 0.23 7.84 -12.26
CA MET A 145 0.31 6.39 -12.44
C MET A 145 0.15 5.71 -11.09
N SER A 146 -0.68 4.69 -11.05
CA SER A 146 -1.07 4.02 -9.81
C SER A 146 -1.02 2.51 -9.93
N LYS A 147 -0.90 1.83 -8.80
CA LYS A 147 -1.08 0.38 -8.70
C LYS A 147 -1.98 0.01 -7.54
N ASN A 148 -2.73 -1.08 -7.68
CA ASN A 148 -3.46 -1.73 -6.60
C ASN A 148 -3.15 -3.22 -6.55
N THR A 149 -2.72 -3.69 -5.39
CA THR A 149 -2.48 -5.12 -5.15
C THR A 149 -3.72 -5.72 -4.50
N TYR A 150 -4.46 -6.60 -5.19
CA TYR A 150 -5.61 -7.31 -4.65
C TYR A 150 -5.21 -8.61 -3.95
N GLY A 151 -4.81 -8.49 -2.68
CA GLY A 151 -4.44 -9.61 -1.80
C GLY A 151 -5.50 -9.92 -0.75
N THR A 152 -5.05 -10.28 0.45
CA THR A 152 -5.90 -10.42 1.65
C THR A 152 -6.66 -9.12 1.96
N GLY A 153 -5.91 -8.02 1.98
CA GLY A 153 -6.40 -6.66 1.80
C GLY A 153 -5.87 -6.10 0.49
N SER A 154 -6.21 -4.86 0.18
CA SER A 154 -5.72 -4.14 -0.98
C SER A 154 -4.91 -2.91 -0.59
N PHE A 155 -3.81 -2.71 -1.32
CA PHE A 155 -2.89 -1.59 -1.12
C PHE A 155 -2.78 -0.81 -2.43
N LEU A 156 -3.45 0.34 -2.44
CA LEU A 156 -3.43 1.29 -3.54
C LEU A 156 -2.31 2.29 -3.29
N LEU A 157 -1.43 2.45 -4.27
CA LEU A 157 -0.39 3.47 -4.29
C LEU A 157 -0.49 4.27 -5.58
N VAL A 158 -0.33 5.59 -5.47
CA VAL A 158 -0.22 6.50 -6.63
C VAL A 158 1.02 7.36 -6.49
N ASN A 159 1.79 7.46 -7.57
CA ASN A 159 2.92 8.37 -7.65
C ASN A 159 2.40 9.81 -7.76
N VAL A 160 2.89 10.72 -6.92
CA VAL A 160 2.51 12.15 -6.90
C VAL A 160 3.69 13.07 -7.23
N GLY A 161 4.82 12.51 -7.68
CA GLY A 161 6.02 13.26 -8.02
C GLY A 161 6.79 13.74 -6.79
N GLU A 162 7.54 14.83 -6.93
CA GLU A 162 8.44 15.32 -5.88
C GLU A 162 7.75 16.30 -4.91
N ALA A 163 6.57 16.83 -5.28
CA ALA A 163 5.84 17.79 -4.48
C ALA A 163 5.07 17.09 -3.36
N MET A 164 5.32 17.46 -2.11
CA MET A 164 4.61 16.90 -0.96
C MET A 164 3.15 17.40 -0.94
N PRO A 165 2.16 16.50 -1.08
CA PRO A 165 0.76 16.90 -0.96
C PRO A 165 0.43 17.29 0.49
N PRO A 166 -0.59 18.13 0.71
CA PRO A 166 -1.05 18.43 2.05
C PRO A 166 -1.53 17.16 2.76
N PRO A 167 -1.40 17.06 4.10
CA PRO A 167 -1.95 15.94 4.84
C PRO A 167 -3.46 15.81 4.61
N ALA A 168 -3.92 14.63 4.21
CA ALA A 168 -5.34 14.38 3.92
C ALA A 168 -5.88 13.21 4.74
N HIS A 169 -6.99 13.42 5.45
CA HIS A 169 -7.57 12.42 6.36
C HIS A 169 -7.62 11.01 5.74
N GLY A 170 -7.04 10.04 6.46
CA GLY A 170 -7.11 8.64 6.10
C GLY A 170 -6.27 8.18 4.91
N ILE A 171 -5.48 9.07 4.31
CA ILE A 171 -4.47 8.75 3.29
C ILE A 171 -3.08 8.98 3.88
N LEU A 172 -2.15 8.08 3.58
CA LEU A 172 -0.75 8.19 3.97
C LEU A 172 0.05 8.84 2.86
N THR A 173 0.95 9.75 3.20
CA THR A 173 1.99 10.24 2.29
C THR A 173 3.30 9.54 2.64
N THR A 174 4.03 9.05 1.64
CA THR A 174 5.25 8.25 1.85
C THR A 174 6.24 8.51 0.72
N VAL A 175 7.53 8.19 0.93
CA VAL A 175 8.49 8.16 -0.17
C VAL A 175 8.19 6.93 -1.03
N ALA A 176 8.02 7.13 -2.34
CA ALA A 176 7.97 6.05 -3.33
C ALA A 176 9.38 5.49 -3.56
N TRP A 177 10.34 6.36 -3.87
CA TRP A 177 11.75 6.01 -4.01
C TRP A 177 12.63 7.26 -4.05
N ARG A 178 13.93 7.07 -3.77
CA ARG A 178 14.97 8.07 -3.97
C ARG A 178 15.89 7.67 -5.11
N VAL A 179 15.92 8.46 -6.20
CA VAL A 179 16.78 8.21 -7.37
C VAL A 179 17.53 9.50 -7.71
N GLY A 180 18.86 9.42 -7.86
CA GLY A 180 19.69 10.59 -8.15
C GLY A 180 19.58 11.70 -7.09
N GLY A 181 19.36 11.34 -5.82
CA GLY A 181 19.22 12.28 -4.70
C GLY A 181 17.85 12.98 -4.61
N ARG A 182 16.88 12.64 -5.47
CA ARG A 182 15.53 13.20 -5.44
C ARG A 182 14.50 12.16 -5.02
N ASP A 183 13.58 12.59 -4.16
CA ASP A 183 12.48 11.76 -3.70
C ASP A 183 11.28 11.91 -4.62
N SER A 184 10.80 10.80 -5.16
CA SER A 184 9.43 10.69 -5.62
C SER A 184 8.57 10.24 -4.45
N LEU A 185 7.41 10.87 -4.29
CA LEU A 185 6.45 10.57 -3.25
C LEU A 185 5.28 9.77 -3.81
N ALA A 186 4.61 9.07 -2.91
CA ALA A 186 3.36 8.39 -3.19
C ALA A 186 2.32 8.70 -2.12
N LEU A 187 1.06 8.65 -2.53
CA LEU A 187 -0.05 8.44 -1.60
C LEU A 187 -0.34 6.95 -1.50
N GLU A 188 -0.65 6.50 -0.29
CA GLU A 188 -1.01 5.11 0.01
C GLU A 188 -2.34 5.03 0.76
N GLY A 189 -3.17 4.07 0.35
CA GLY A 189 -4.45 3.76 0.95
C GLY A 189 -4.60 2.26 1.14
N SER A 190 -4.94 1.87 2.36
CA SER A 190 -5.09 0.47 2.76
C SER A 190 -6.56 0.09 2.92
N ILE A 191 -6.98 -0.94 2.18
CA ILE A 191 -8.29 -1.57 2.28
C ILE A 191 -8.10 -2.91 2.98
N PHE A 192 -8.53 -3.02 4.24
CA PHE A 192 -8.17 -4.18 5.07
C PHE A 192 -8.75 -5.52 4.60
N VAL A 193 -9.94 -5.50 4.01
CA VAL A 193 -10.68 -6.71 3.64
C VAL A 193 -11.02 -6.67 2.16
N THR A 194 -10.27 -7.43 1.36
CA THR A 194 -10.59 -7.69 -0.05
C THR A 194 -10.64 -9.19 -0.29
N GLY A 195 -9.54 -9.87 -0.62
CA GLY A 195 -9.52 -11.33 -0.75
C GLY A 195 -9.91 -12.08 0.53
N ALA A 196 -9.74 -11.46 1.70
CA ALA A 196 -10.28 -11.97 2.96
C ALA A 196 -11.81 -12.11 2.96
N ALA A 197 -12.54 -11.24 2.24
CA ALA A 197 -13.99 -11.38 2.10
C ALA A 197 -14.35 -12.69 1.40
N LEU A 198 -13.68 -13.02 0.30
CA LEU A 198 -13.95 -14.27 -0.43
C LEU A 198 -13.60 -15.50 0.40
N ARG A 199 -12.50 -15.46 1.16
CA ARG A 199 -12.17 -16.52 2.12
C ARG A 199 -13.23 -16.65 3.19
N TRP A 200 -13.76 -15.54 3.72
CA TRP A 200 -14.85 -15.58 4.68
C TRP A 200 -16.16 -16.12 4.08
N LEU A 201 -16.47 -15.81 2.81
CA LEU A 201 -17.61 -16.41 2.12
C LEU A 201 -17.47 -17.94 1.98
N ARG A 202 -16.24 -18.44 1.74
CA ARG A 202 -15.92 -19.87 1.68
C ARG A 202 -15.97 -20.51 3.08
N ASP A 203 -15.07 -20.09 3.96
CA ASP A 203 -14.82 -20.75 5.25
C ASP A 203 -15.89 -20.44 6.30
N GLY A 204 -16.44 -19.23 6.26
CA GLY A 204 -17.39 -18.75 7.26
C GLY A 204 -18.84 -19.04 6.88
N LEU A 205 -19.25 -18.66 5.66
CA LEU A 205 -20.65 -18.80 5.22
C LEU A 205 -20.92 -20.03 4.34
N GLY A 206 -19.88 -20.75 3.87
CA GLY A 206 -20.05 -21.89 2.98
C GLY A 206 -20.69 -21.54 1.62
N LEU A 207 -20.56 -20.29 1.16
CA LEU A 207 -21.13 -19.84 -0.12
C LEU A 207 -20.24 -20.15 -1.33
N LEU A 208 -18.99 -20.54 -1.09
CA LEU A 208 -18.03 -20.99 -2.09
C LEU A 208 -17.39 -22.28 -1.60
N ASP A 209 -17.11 -23.22 -2.52
CA ASP A 209 -16.31 -24.40 -2.18
C ASP A 209 -14.81 -24.05 -2.25
N ASP A 210 -14.44 -23.24 -3.24
CA ASP A 210 -13.10 -22.70 -3.39
C ASP A 210 -13.14 -21.22 -3.82
N VAL A 211 -12.16 -20.43 -3.38
CA VAL A 211 -12.10 -18.99 -3.69
C VAL A 211 -11.92 -18.75 -5.20
N SER A 212 -11.27 -19.65 -5.93
CA SER A 212 -11.11 -19.54 -7.38
C SER A 212 -12.43 -19.58 -8.15
N GLN A 213 -13.51 -20.10 -7.55
CA GLN A 213 -14.84 -20.11 -8.16
C GLN A 213 -15.47 -18.71 -8.18
N ALA A 214 -14.98 -17.75 -7.38
CA ALA A 214 -15.58 -16.43 -7.22
C ALA A 214 -15.74 -15.69 -8.57
N GLY A 215 -14.78 -15.82 -9.49
CA GLY A 215 -14.85 -15.21 -10.82
C GLY A 215 -15.98 -15.78 -11.67
N ALA A 216 -16.09 -17.10 -11.75
CA ALA A 216 -17.17 -17.75 -12.50
C ALA A 216 -18.56 -17.43 -11.91
N VAL A 217 -18.66 -17.36 -10.57
CA VAL A 217 -19.92 -16.97 -9.90
C VAL A 217 -20.25 -15.50 -10.13
N PHE A 218 -19.26 -14.61 -10.09
CA PHE A 218 -19.41 -13.19 -10.42
C PHE A 218 -20.02 -13.00 -11.81
N GLU A 219 -19.57 -13.79 -12.78
CA GLU A 219 -20.04 -13.72 -14.18
C GLU A 219 -21.37 -14.45 -14.42
N SER A 220 -21.81 -15.30 -13.50
CA SER A 220 -23.05 -16.10 -13.64
C SER A 220 -24.34 -15.29 -13.48
N VAL A 221 -24.25 -14.08 -12.95
CA VAL A 221 -25.36 -13.14 -12.75
C VAL A 221 -24.97 -11.76 -13.32
N PRO A 222 -25.92 -11.00 -13.89
CA PRO A 222 -25.60 -9.72 -14.52
C PRO A 222 -25.22 -8.63 -13.50
N ASP A 223 -25.76 -8.70 -12.29
CA ASP A 223 -25.59 -7.72 -11.22
C ASP A 223 -25.76 -8.36 -9.82
N ALA A 224 -25.62 -7.55 -8.77
CA ALA A 224 -25.81 -7.97 -7.38
C ALA A 224 -27.30 -7.94 -6.92
N ALA A 225 -28.26 -7.73 -7.82
CA ALA A 225 -29.69 -7.64 -7.53
C ALA A 225 -30.05 -6.63 -6.41
N GLY A 226 -29.37 -5.47 -6.40
CA GLY A 226 -29.52 -4.43 -5.37
C GLY A 226 -28.82 -4.72 -4.04
N CYS A 227 -28.13 -5.86 -3.94
CA CYS A 227 -27.36 -6.23 -2.75
C CYS A 227 -26.01 -5.50 -2.71
N HIS A 228 -25.66 -4.92 -1.57
CA HIS A 228 -24.34 -4.38 -1.29
C HIS A 228 -23.72 -5.08 -0.09
N PHE A 229 -22.49 -5.57 -0.24
CA PHE A 229 -21.71 -6.08 0.87
C PHE A 229 -20.73 -5.01 1.34
N ILE A 230 -20.86 -4.53 2.58
CA ILE A 230 -19.83 -3.70 3.19
C ILE A 230 -18.83 -4.64 3.90
N PRO A 231 -17.58 -4.78 3.42
CA PRO A 231 -16.65 -5.80 3.91
C PRO A 231 -15.91 -5.37 5.19
N ALA A 232 -16.60 -4.73 6.15
CA ALA A 232 -15.98 -4.23 7.39
C ALA A 232 -15.76 -5.33 8.45
N LEU A 233 -15.34 -6.53 8.05
CA LEU A 233 -15.17 -7.68 8.96
C LEU A 233 -14.19 -7.39 10.11
N SER A 234 -13.25 -6.47 9.89
CA SER A 234 -12.28 -5.98 10.88
C SER A 234 -12.28 -4.45 10.96
N GLY A 235 -13.43 -3.80 10.77
CA GLY A 235 -13.52 -2.34 10.60
C GLY A 235 -13.24 -1.86 9.18
N LEU A 236 -13.34 -0.56 8.96
CA LEU A 236 -13.05 0.09 7.67
C LEU A 236 -11.68 0.77 7.73
N GLY A 237 -10.81 0.43 6.78
CA GLY A 237 -9.57 1.17 6.52
C GLY A 237 -9.82 2.47 5.74
N ALA A 238 -8.83 2.89 4.96
CA ALA A 238 -8.88 4.11 4.16
C ALA A 238 -10.11 4.14 3.21
N PRO A 239 -10.68 5.34 2.94
CA PRO A 239 -10.38 6.63 3.58
C PRO A 239 -11.07 6.84 4.95
N TRP A 240 -11.89 5.89 5.38
CA TRP A 240 -12.86 6.07 6.47
C TRP A 240 -12.30 5.92 7.88
N TRP A 241 -11.37 4.98 8.09
CA TRP A 241 -10.73 4.71 9.39
C TRP A 241 -11.71 4.55 10.55
N ASP A 242 -12.67 3.63 10.37
CA ASP A 242 -13.69 3.32 11.35
C ASP A 242 -13.48 1.91 11.93
N PRO A 243 -12.80 1.77 13.08
CA PRO A 243 -12.56 0.47 13.69
C PRO A 243 -13.82 -0.16 14.31
N ALA A 244 -14.90 0.62 14.48
CA ALA A 244 -16.15 0.16 15.07
C ALA A 244 -17.16 -0.33 14.03
N ALA A 245 -17.03 0.07 12.77
CA ALA A 245 -17.82 -0.48 11.66
C ALA A 245 -17.70 -2.01 11.56
N ARG A 246 -18.79 -2.67 11.14
CA ARG A 246 -18.85 -4.14 10.98
C ARG A 246 -19.43 -4.54 9.63
N GLY A 247 -19.08 -5.75 9.19
CA GLY A 247 -19.51 -6.26 7.90
C GLY A 247 -21.02 -6.42 7.81
N ALA A 248 -21.62 -6.05 6.68
CA ALA A 248 -23.07 -6.14 6.48
C ALA A 248 -23.41 -6.41 5.01
N PHE A 249 -24.45 -7.23 4.80
CA PHE A 249 -25.16 -7.29 3.53
C PHE A 249 -26.43 -6.44 3.65
N LEU A 250 -26.62 -5.52 2.70
CA LEU A 250 -27.76 -4.60 2.65
C LEU A 250 -28.47 -4.76 1.29
N GLY A 251 -29.77 -4.47 1.24
CA GLY A 251 -30.55 -4.53 -0.01
C GLY A 251 -31.04 -5.94 -0.41
N LEU A 252 -31.07 -6.89 0.52
CA LEU A 252 -31.55 -8.25 0.26
C LEU A 252 -33.05 -8.28 -0.07
N SER A 253 -33.43 -9.11 -1.03
CA SER A 253 -34.82 -9.43 -1.38
C SER A 253 -35.03 -10.95 -1.45
N ALA A 254 -36.29 -11.39 -1.59
CA ALA A 254 -36.59 -12.81 -1.76
C ALA A 254 -35.99 -13.43 -3.04
N GLY A 255 -35.59 -12.59 -4.02
CA GLY A 255 -34.88 -13.02 -5.23
C GLY A 255 -33.36 -13.06 -5.09
N THR A 256 -32.80 -12.66 -3.95
CA THR A 256 -31.36 -12.71 -3.72
C THR A 256 -30.89 -14.17 -3.62
N THR A 257 -29.81 -14.50 -4.33
CA THR A 257 -29.25 -15.85 -4.39
C THR A 257 -27.81 -15.85 -3.88
N ARG A 258 -27.24 -17.04 -3.70
CA ARG A 258 -25.80 -17.22 -3.42
C ARG A 258 -24.92 -16.46 -4.42
N ALA A 259 -25.26 -16.49 -5.71
CA ALA A 259 -24.48 -15.82 -6.74
C ALA A 259 -24.50 -14.29 -6.56
N HIS A 260 -25.65 -13.71 -6.22
CA HIS A 260 -25.77 -12.28 -5.93
C HIS A 260 -24.93 -11.84 -4.71
N LEU A 261 -24.83 -12.68 -3.67
CA LEU A 261 -23.99 -12.38 -2.50
C LEU A 261 -22.49 -12.40 -2.82
N VAL A 262 -22.05 -13.40 -3.61
CA VAL A 262 -20.66 -13.48 -4.07
C VAL A 262 -20.33 -12.30 -5.01
N ARG A 263 -21.24 -11.98 -5.93
CA ARG A 263 -21.16 -10.82 -6.82
C ARG A 263 -20.99 -9.53 -6.02
N ALA A 264 -21.84 -9.28 -5.03
CA ALA A 264 -21.77 -8.11 -4.15
C ALA A 264 -20.42 -8.02 -3.42
N ALA A 265 -19.82 -9.14 -3.02
CA ALA A 265 -18.53 -9.14 -2.35
C ALA A 265 -17.34 -8.80 -3.28
N VAL A 266 -17.40 -9.21 -4.55
CA VAL A 266 -16.39 -8.82 -5.54
C VAL A 266 -16.58 -7.35 -5.95
N GLU A 267 -17.82 -6.90 -6.20
CA GLU A 267 -18.11 -5.48 -6.48
C GLU A 267 -17.67 -4.57 -5.32
N ALA A 268 -17.83 -5.02 -4.07
CA ALA A 268 -17.36 -4.30 -2.90
C ALA A 268 -15.85 -4.03 -2.94
N MET A 269 -15.02 -4.94 -3.47
CA MET A 269 -13.59 -4.68 -3.65
C MET A 269 -13.35 -3.50 -4.59
N ALA A 270 -14.15 -3.40 -5.65
CA ALA A 270 -14.02 -2.34 -6.63
C ALA A 270 -14.54 -1.00 -6.13
N TYR A 271 -15.69 -0.99 -5.44
CA TYR A 271 -16.20 0.21 -4.78
C TYR A 271 -15.23 0.74 -3.73
N ARG A 272 -14.66 -0.15 -2.90
CA ARG A 272 -13.63 0.24 -1.93
C ARG A 272 -12.37 0.79 -2.57
N THR A 273 -11.99 0.29 -3.73
CA THR A 273 -10.87 0.85 -4.50
C THR A 273 -11.22 2.26 -4.97
N ARG A 274 -12.43 2.48 -5.48
CA ARG A 274 -12.92 3.81 -5.88
C ARG A 274 -12.99 4.80 -4.72
N ASP A 275 -13.48 4.40 -3.54
CA ASP A 275 -13.49 5.24 -2.33
C ASP A 275 -12.08 5.82 -2.07
N VAL A 276 -11.04 5.00 -2.21
CA VAL A 276 -9.65 5.39 -1.95
C VAL A 276 -9.08 6.24 -3.09
N VAL A 277 -9.36 5.90 -4.35
CA VAL A 277 -8.94 6.70 -5.51
C VAL A 277 -9.48 8.13 -5.39
N GLU A 278 -10.79 8.30 -5.19
CA GLU A 278 -11.41 9.63 -5.08
C GLU A 278 -10.82 10.43 -3.91
N ALA A 279 -10.53 9.77 -2.78
CA ALA A 279 -9.86 10.41 -1.64
C ALA A 279 -8.42 10.84 -1.94
N MET A 280 -7.65 10.06 -2.72
CA MET A 280 -6.29 10.40 -3.12
C MET A 280 -6.24 11.55 -4.14
N GLU A 281 -7.18 11.56 -5.09
CA GLU A 281 -7.32 12.66 -6.05
C GLU A 281 -7.66 13.96 -5.32
N ALA A 282 -8.61 13.91 -4.39
CA ALA A 282 -8.97 15.06 -3.55
C ALA A 282 -7.80 15.53 -2.66
N ALA A 283 -6.97 14.60 -2.17
CA ALA A 283 -5.84 14.89 -1.30
C ALA A 283 -4.66 15.58 -2.02
N SER A 284 -4.37 15.15 -3.25
CA SER A 284 -3.16 15.58 -3.98
C SER A 284 -3.41 16.48 -5.17
N GLY A 285 -4.65 16.54 -5.66
CA GLY A 285 -4.95 17.11 -6.98
C GLY A 285 -4.39 16.32 -8.15
N THR A 286 -3.76 15.16 -7.90
CA THR A 286 -3.21 14.29 -8.94
C THR A 286 -4.32 13.39 -9.47
N VAL A 287 -4.65 13.55 -10.75
CA VAL A 287 -5.67 12.73 -11.43
C VAL A 287 -5.07 11.38 -11.84
N PHE A 288 -5.79 10.30 -11.60
CA PHE A 288 -5.35 8.96 -11.98
C PHE A 288 -5.51 8.79 -13.50
N SER A 289 -4.44 8.32 -14.15
CA SER A 289 -4.43 8.10 -15.60
C SER A 289 -4.64 6.65 -16.01
N GLU A 290 -4.25 5.72 -15.14
CA GLU A 290 -4.37 4.27 -15.30
C GLU A 290 -4.25 3.62 -13.91
N LEU A 291 -4.98 2.53 -13.71
CA LEU A 291 -4.84 1.68 -12.53
C LEU A 291 -4.18 0.36 -12.92
N ARG A 292 -2.93 0.15 -12.48
CA ARG A 292 -2.26 -1.14 -12.67
C ARG A 292 -2.62 -2.09 -11.54
N VAL A 293 -2.88 -3.35 -11.86
CA VAL A 293 -3.37 -4.31 -10.86
C VAL A 293 -2.52 -5.57 -10.84
N ASP A 294 -2.34 -6.09 -9.63
CA ASP A 294 -1.72 -7.39 -9.36
C ASP A 294 -2.39 -8.04 -8.14
N GLY A 295 -1.93 -9.23 -7.76
CA GLY A 295 -2.46 -10.00 -6.63
C GLY A 295 -3.48 -11.07 -7.00
N GLY A 296 -3.83 -11.90 -6.03
CA GLY A 296 -4.63 -13.11 -6.25
C GLY A 296 -6.04 -12.84 -6.79
N ALA A 297 -6.68 -11.73 -6.42
CA ALA A 297 -8.03 -11.44 -6.91
C ALA A 297 -8.04 -10.80 -8.31
N SER A 298 -6.93 -10.20 -8.76
CA SER A 298 -6.87 -9.54 -10.07
C SER A 298 -6.95 -10.53 -11.24
N VAL A 299 -6.84 -11.84 -10.99
CA VAL A 299 -7.03 -12.88 -12.02
C VAL A 299 -8.46 -12.93 -12.57
N MET A 300 -9.44 -12.35 -11.85
CA MET A 300 -10.82 -12.26 -12.30
C MET A 300 -10.97 -11.12 -13.31
N ASP A 301 -11.17 -11.46 -14.59
CA ASP A 301 -11.38 -10.48 -15.67
C ASP A 301 -12.62 -9.62 -15.41
N GLY A 302 -13.71 -10.22 -14.92
CA GLY A 302 -14.91 -9.49 -14.51
C GLY A 302 -14.67 -8.41 -13.43
N LEU A 303 -13.80 -8.66 -12.44
CA LEU A 303 -13.42 -7.65 -11.44
C LEU A 303 -12.66 -6.50 -12.11
N CYS A 304 -11.65 -6.82 -12.93
CA CYS A 304 -10.82 -5.82 -13.58
C CYS A 304 -11.63 -4.93 -14.54
N GLN A 305 -12.54 -5.53 -15.31
CA GLN A 305 -13.44 -4.79 -16.20
C GLN A 305 -14.39 -3.90 -15.39
N PHE A 306 -15.04 -4.45 -14.35
CA PHE A 306 -15.91 -3.66 -13.48
C PHE A 306 -15.19 -2.49 -12.81
N GLN A 307 -13.93 -2.69 -12.40
CA GLN A 307 -13.09 -1.63 -11.85
C GLN A 307 -12.80 -0.52 -12.88
N ALA A 308 -12.49 -0.89 -14.13
CA ALA A 308 -12.24 0.08 -15.21
C ALA A 308 -13.49 0.92 -15.49
N ASP A 309 -14.64 0.27 -15.63
CA ASP A 309 -15.92 0.94 -15.84
C ASP A 309 -16.29 1.85 -14.66
N LEU A 310 -16.00 1.39 -13.43
CA LEU A 310 -16.32 2.13 -12.22
C LEU A 310 -15.47 3.40 -12.05
N LEU A 311 -14.18 3.36 -12.43
CA LEU A 311 -13.26 4.49 -12.33
C LEU A 311 -13.29 5.40 -13.57
N GLY A 312 -13.71 4.88 -14.73
CA GLY A 312 -13.64 5.59 -16.00
C GLY A 312 -12.21 5.74 -16.56
N ILE A 313 -11.27 4.92 -16.09
CA ILE A 313 -9.87 4.89 -16.56
C ILE A 313 -9.45 3.46 -16.90
N PRO A 314 -8.42 3.26 -17.73
CA PRO A 314 -7.92 1.93 -18.05
C PRO A 314 -7.43 1.19 -16.79
N VAL A 315 -7.74 -0.11 -16.72
CA VAL A 315 -7.16 -1.03 -15.74
C VAL A 315 -6.22 -1.98 -16.46
N ALA A 316 -4.98 -2.09 -16.02
CA ALA A 316 -3.98 -2.94 -16.65
C ALA A 316 -3.44 -3.97 -15.66
N ARG A 317 -3.69 -5.25 -15.92
CA ARG A 317 -3.18 -6.34 -15.09
C ARG A 317 -1.73 -6.65 -15.44
N ALA A 318 -0.89 -6.78 -14.43
CA ALA A 318 0.51 -7.18 -14.62
C ALA A 318 0.62 -8.54 -15.32
N ALA A 319 1.66 -8.69 -16.15
CA ALA A 319 1.99 -9.97 -16.79
C ALA A 319 2.54 -11.02 -15.79
N THR A 320 3.01 -10.56 -14.63
CA THR A 320 3.51 -11.38 -13.52
C THR A 320 2.89 -10.92 -12.21
N ALA A 321 2.64 -11.86 -11.30
CA ALA A 321 2.18 -11.54 -9.95
C ALA A 321 3.32 -10.95 -9.08
N GLU A 322 4.58 -11.24 -9.42
CA GLU A 322 5.77 -10.89 -8.61
C GLU A 322 6.31 -9.48 -8.94
N THR A 323 5.42 -8.49 -9.02
CA THR A 323 5.77 -7.10 -9.38
C THR A 323 6.72 -6.45 -8.38
N THR A 324 6.68 -6.88 -7.11
CA THR A 324 7.58 -6.44 -6.04
C THR A 324 9.04 -6.80 -6.36
N ALA A 325 9.30 -8.08 -6.67
CA ALA A 325 10.64 -8.55 -6.99
C ALA A 325 11.16 -7.92 -8.30
N VAL A 326 10.28 -7.78 -9.30
CA VAL A 326 10.60 -7.05 -10.54
C VAL A 326 11.00 -5.61 -10.22
N GLY A 327 10.27 -4.91 -9.36
CA GLY A 327 10.59 -3.55 -8.95
C GLY A 327 11.96 -3.41 -8.28
N ALA A 328 12.28 -4.29 -7.33
CA ALA A 328 13.59 -4.31 -6.69
C ALA A 328 14.73 -4.56 -7.70
N ALA A 329 14.52 -5.49 -8.66
CA ALA A 329 15.48 -5.75 -9.72
C ALA A 329 15.65 -4.54 -10.66
N MET A 330 14.57 -3.85 -11.02
CA MET A 330 14.61 -2.66 -11.86
C MET A 330 15.27 -1.47 -11.16
N LEU A 331 15.05 -1.30 -9.85
CA LEU A 331 15.78 -0.32 -9.04
C LEU A 331 17.29 -0.63 -9.03
N ALA A 332 17.67 -1.90 -8.86
CA ALA A 332 19.08 -2.30 -8.92
C ALA A 332 19.69 -2.05 -10.32
N ALA A 333 18.93 -2.31 -11.38
CA ALA A 333 19.35 -2.02 -12.76
C ALA A 333 19.56 -0.52 -12.99
N VAL A 334 18.68 0.34 -12.47
CA VAL A 334 18.84 1.80 -12.47
C VAL A 334 20.06 2.21 -11.65
N GLY A 335 20.24 1.64 -10.45
CA GLY A 335 21.34 1.96 -9.54
C GLY A 335 22.73 1.57 -10.07
N GLU A 336 22.79 0.58 -10.96
CA GLU A 336 23.99 0.13 -11.68
C GLU A 336 24.10 0.69 -13.10
N SER A 337 23.24 1.64 -13.47
CA SER A 337 23.20 2.27 -14.80
C SER A 337 23.08 1.27 -15.96
N LEU A 338 22.36 0.16 -15.74
CA LEU A 338 22.03 -0.83 -16.78
C LEU A 338 20.84 -0.39 -17.64
N THR A 339 20.11 0.63 -17.21
CA THR A 339 19.01 1.26 -17.95
C THR A 339 19.18 2.77 -17.95
N ASP A 340 18.53 3.46 -18.89
CA ASP A 340 18.49 4.93 -18.97
C ASP A 340 17.54 5.55 -17.92
N GLY A 341 17.53 5.01 -16.70
CA GLY A 341 16.73 5.48 -15.57
C GLY A 341 15.29 4.92 -15.53
N PRO A 342 14.42 5.52 -14.69
CA PRO A 342 13.05 5.06 -14.48
C PRO A 342 12.16 5.07 -15.74
N ASP A 343 12.34 6.03 -16.65
CA ASP A 343 11.55 6.10 -17.89
C ASP A 343 11.80 4.91 -18.82
N ALA A 344 13.04 4.39 -18.85
CA ALA A 344 13.37 3.19 -19.61
C ALA A 344 12.65 1.94 -19.06
N VAL A 345 12.48 1.85 -17.74
CA VAL A 345 11.68 0.80 -17.09
C VAL A 345 10.22 0.88 -17.56
N ALA A 346 9.66 2.09 -17.63
CA ALA A 346 8.30 2.28 -18.13
C ALA A 346 8.13 1.93 -19.61
N ALA A 347 9.13 2.23 -20.45
CA ALA A 347 9.11 1.87 -21.86
C ALA A 347 9.21 0.35 -22.11
N ALA A 348 9.87 -0.38 -21.20
CA ALA A 348 10.02 -1.84 -21.28
C ALA A 348 8.81 -2.60 -20.71
N TRP A 349 8.01 -1.98 -19.85
CA TRP A 349 6.87 -2.62 -19.20
C TRP A 349 5.81 -3.09 -20.22
N ARG A 350 5.27 -4.28 -20.00
CA ARG A 350 4.21 -4.86 -20.82
C ARG A 350 3.09 -5.38 -19.91
N PRO A 351 1.82 -4.97 -20.14
CA PRO A 351 0.70 -5.53 -19.41
C PRO A 351 0.47 -6.99 -19.81
N GLY A 352 -0.11 -7.77 -18.91
CA GLY A 352 -0.65 -9.09 -19.24
C GLY A 352 -2.01 -8.98 -19.92
N ALA A 353 -2.93 -8.23 -19.32
CA ALA A 353 -4.25 -7.90 -19.89
C ALA A 353 -4.58 -6.44 -19.61
N ARG A 354 -5.37 -5.81 -20.48
CA ARG A 354 -5.83 -4.42 -20.33
C ARG A 354 -7.34 -4.36 -20.54
N PHE A 355 -8.00 -3.61 -19.68
CA PHE A 355 -9.44 -3.44 -19.62
C PHE A 355 -9.75 -1.95 -19.80
N GLU A 356 -10.47 -1.62 -20.87
CA GLU A 356 -10.87 -0.24 -21.17
C GLU A 356 -12.23 0.06 -20.53
N PRO A 357 -12.44 1.29 -20.04
CA PRO A 357 -13.74 1.70 -19.52
C PRO A 357 -14.78 1.80 -20.65
N GLY A 358 -16.06 1.73 -20.27
CA GLY A 358 -17.18 1.95 -21.17
C GLY A 358 -17.85 0.67 -21.67
N HIS A 359 -17.77 -0.43 -20.91
CA HIS A 359 -18.45 -1.66 -21.26
C HIS A 359 -19.98 -1.44 -21.28
N PRO A 360 -20.69 -1.83 -22.37
CA PRO A 360 -22.13 -1.66 -22.49
C PRO A 360 -22.90 -2.30 -21.33
N GLY A 361 -23.90 -1.60 -20.80
CA GLY A 361 -24.80 -2.13 -19.75
C GLY A 361 -24.36 -1.86 -18.32
N THR A 362 -23.16 -1.31 -18.09
CA THR A 362 -22.75 -0.83 -16.77
C THR A 362 -23.43 0.50 -16.44
N ARG A 363 -23.81 0.71 -15.17
CA ARG A 363 -24.31 2.00 -14.65
C ARG A 363 -23.46 2.49 -13.47
N PRO A 364 -22.19 2.88 -13.70
CA PRO A 364 -21.22 3.15 -12.64
C PRO A 364 -21.69 4.16 -11.59
N SER A 365 -22.31 5.27 -12.02
CA SER A 365 -22.70 6.37 -11.13
C SER A 365 -23.88 6.02 -10.21
N GLU A 366 -24.92 5.36 -10.74
CA GLU A 366 -26.09 4.93 -9.95
C GLU A 366 -25.66 3.90 -8.89
N ASN A 367 -24.85 2.93 -9.31
CA ASN A 367 -24.37 1.86 -8.46
C ASN A 367 -23.46 2.38 -7.32
N TYR A 368 -22.60 3.36 -7.61
CA TYR A 368 -21.72 3.94 -6.60
C TYR A 368 -22.47 4.82 -5.58
N ALA A 369 -23.51 5.55 -6.00
CA ALA A 369 -24.34 6.31 -5.06
C ALA A 369 -25.06 5.37 -4.07
N ALA A 370 -25.60 4.24 -4.56
CA ALA A 370 -26.21 3.22 -3.71
C ALA A 370 -25.19 2.55 -2.78
N TRP A 371 -23.96 2.32 -3.25
CA TRP A 371 -22.85 1.87 -2.42
C TRP A 371 -22.57 2.84 -1.26
N LEU A 372 -22.47 4.14 -1.52
CA LEU A 372 -22.20 5.14 -0.49
C LEU A 372 -23.34 5.23 0.54
N ASP A 373 -24.60 5.11 0.11
CA ASP A 373 -25.74 5.01 1.03
C ASP A 373 -25.62 3.76 1.93
N ALA A 374 -25.37 2.58 1.35
CA ALA A 374 -25.19 1.35 2.09
C ALA A 374 -24.02 1.44 3.10
N LEU A 375 -22.90 2.04 2.69
CA LEU A 375 -21.74 2.26 3.53
C LEU A 375 -22.05 3.21 4.69
N SER A 376 -22.82 4.28 4.46
CA SER A 376 -23.18 5.24 5.50
C SER A 376 -23.98 4.61 6.64
N ARG A 377 -24.78 3.57 6.35
CA ARG A 377 -25.63 2.87 7.34
C ARG A 377 -24.84 2.01 8.32
N VAL A 378 -23.60 1.64 8.00
CA VAL A 378 -22.74 0.80 8.87
C VAL A 378 -21.60 1.57 9.52
N ARG A 379 -21.35 2.80 9.08
CA ARG A 379 -20.35 3.67 9.70
C ARG A 379 -20.83 4.14 11.06
N SER A 380 -19.91 4.15 12.01
CA SER A 380 -20.06 4.79 13.29
C SER A 380 -20.12 6.30 13.10
N ALA A 381 -20.89 6.98 13.95
CA ALA A 381 -20.82 8.44 14.02
C ALA A 381 -19.38 8.86 14.37
N PRO A 382 -18.88 10.01 13.85
CA PRO A 382 -17.59 10.54 14.25
C PRO A 382 -17.49 10.64 15.78
N PRO A 383 -16.32 10.39 16.38
CA PRO A 383 -16.14 10.48 17.83
C PRO A 383 -16.59 11.82 18.43
N ASP A 384 -16.57 12.90 17.64
CA ASP A 384 -16.91 14.26 18.05
C ASP A 384 -18.38 14.65 17.82
N ALA A 385 -19.26 13.70 17.47
CA ALA A 385 -20.68 13.94 17.22
C ALA A 385 -21.59 13.64 18.44
N ARG A 386 -21.06 13.64 19.66
CA ARG A 386 -21.83 13.45 20.91
C ARG A 386 -21.54 14.51 21.96
#